data_AF-A0A352F294-F1
#
_entry.id   AF-A0A352F294-F1
#
_cell.length_a   1.000
_cell.length_b   1.000
_cell.length_c   1.000
_cell.angle_alpha   90.00
_cell.angle_beta   90.00
_cell.angle_gamma   90.00
#
_symmetry.space_group_name_H-M   'P 1'
#
loop_
_entity.id
_entity.type
_entity.pdbx_description
1 polymer ?
#
loop_
_entity_poly.entity_id
_entity_poly.type
_entity_poly.pdbx_seq_one_letter_code
_entity_poly.pdbx_strand_id
1 'polypeptide(L)'
;MRLTFSYQGDQVKLVSQEPVAMTVPPSDPLQDYKEQKGFWAELKSDQDKTLFRRVLHNPTRNDAEVFSDDPDQSISRAPAPRRKGVFVVVVPRTERGREVTLSRSTAKPDIEAAGAPRGMAAMRSLATGPATEIARFKLKK
;
A
#
# COMPACT_ATOMS: atom_id res chain seq x y z
N MET A 1 -11.83 9.72 -11.14
CA MET A 1 -12.20 8.29 -11.13
C MET A 1 -11.92 7.75 -9.74
N ARG A 2 -12.92 7.18 -9.08
CA ARG A 2 -12.82 6.49 -7.79
C ARG A 2 -12.56 5.01 -8.05
N LEU A 3 -11.48 4.49 -7.49
CA LEU A 3 -11.05 3.10 -7.62
C LEU A 3 -11.14 2.43 -6.27
N THR A 4 -11.95 1.37 -6.17
CA THR A 4 -12.09 0.59 -4.95
C THR A 4 -11.31 -0.70 -5.09
N PHE A 5 -10.39 -0.94 -4.18
CA PHE A 5 -9.59 -2.15 -4.13
C PHE A 5 -9.99 -2.99 -2.93
N SER A 6 -10.09 -4.30 -3.13
CA SER A 6 -10.15 -5.27 -2.03
C SER A 6 -8.79 -5.93 -1.88
N TYR A 7 -8.38 -6.25 -0.65
CA TYR A 7 -7.18 -7.03 -0.40
C TYR A 7 -7.43 -8.18 0.56
N GLN A 8 -6.61 -9.22 0.45
CA GLN A 8 -6.48 -10.32 1.40
C GLN A 8 -4.99 -10.69 1.51
N GLY A 9 -4.38 -10.35 2.65
CA GLY A 9 -2.92 -10.39 2.78
C GLY A 9 -2.26 -9.52 1.69
N ASP A 10 -1.42 -10.14 0.87
CA ASP A 10 -0.69 -9.46 -0.21
C ASP A 10 -1.42 -9.43 -1.55
N GLN A 11 -2.54 -10.15 -1.67
CA GLN A 11 -3.34 -10.15 -2.90
C GLN A 11 -4.24 -8.92 -2.92
N VAL A 12 -4.16 -8.13 -4.00
CA VAL A 12 -5.02 -6.97 -4.23
C VAL A 12 -5.82 -7.15 -5.51
N LYS A 13 -7.09 -6.77 -5.48
CA LYS A 13 -8.00 -6.78 -6.64
C LYS A 13 -8.68 -5.42 -6.78
N LEU A 14 -8.82 -4.93 -8.00
CA LEU A 14 -9.65 -3.78 -8.32
C LEU A 14 -11.11 -4.24 -8.47
N VAL A 15 -11.98 -3.83 -7.55
CA VAL A 15 -13.37 -4.29 -7.47
C VAL A 15 -14.38 -3.27 -8.00
N SER A 16 -14.04 -1.98 -8.02
CA SER A 16 -14.89 -0.94 -8.63
C SER A 16 -14.09 0.17 -9.31
N GLN A 17 -14.65 0.72 -10.38
CA GLN A 17 -14.16 1.91 -11.08
C GLN A 17 -15.35 2.82 -11.37
N GLU A 18 -15.39 3.99 -10.72
CA GLU A 18 -16.55 4.87 -10.77
C GLU A 18 -16.16 6.31 -11.13
N PRO A 19 -16.75 6.88 -12.19
CA PRO A 19 -16.66 8.31 -12.43
C PRO A 19 -17.28 9.07 -11.25
N VAL A 20 -16.59 10.08 -10.75
CA VAL A 20 -17.05 10.93 -9.65
C VAL A 20 -16.82 12.38 -10.03
N ALA A 21 -17.82 13.23 -9.82
CA ALA A 21 -17.73 14.67 -10.07
C ALA A 21 -17.07 15.34 -8.85
N MET A 22 -15.74 15.34 -8.84
CA MET A 22 -14.95 15.99 -7.80
C MET A 22 -13.60 16.45 -8.33
N THR A 23 -13.04 17.48 -7.70
CA THR A 23 -11.63 17.84 -7.88
C THR A 23 -10.77 16.79 -7.20
N VAL A 24 -9.82 16.21 -7.95
CA VAL A 24 -8.88 15.25 -7.38
C VAL A 24 -7.84 15.99 -6.52
N PRO A 25 -7.34 15.38 -5.43
CA PRO A 25 -6.20 15.93 -4.71
C PRO A 25 -4.99 16.15 -5.65
N PRO A 26 -4.10 17.10 -5.34
CA PRO A 26 -2.85 17.26 -6.07
C PRO A 26 -2.05 15.96 -6.13
N SER A 27 -1.31 15.78 -7.22
CA SER A 27 -0.36 14.69 -7.36
C SER A 27 0.82 14.89 -6.40
N ASP A 28 1.31 13.79 -5.84
CA ASP A 28 2.64 13.74 -5.26
C ASP A 28 3.72 13.87 -6.36
N PRO A 29 4.99 14.18 -6.01
CA PRO A 29 6.07 14.38 -6.98
C PRO A 29 6.25 13.20 -7.94
N LEU A 30 6.56 13.48 -9.21
CA LEU A 30 6.71 12.43 -10.24
C LEU A 30 8.17 12.08 -10.54
N GLN A 31 9.10 12.60 -9.74
CA GLN A 31 10.55 12.36 -9.87
C GLN A 31 11.13 12.07 -8.48
N ASP A 32 12.31 11.44 -8.46
CA ASP A 32 13.13 11.21 -7.25
C ASP A 32 12.44 10.43 -6.11
N TYR A 33 11.50 9.54 -6.46
CA TYR A 33 10.75 8.73 -5.49
C TYR A 33 10.94 7.22 -5.59
N LYS A 34 11.67 6.73 -6.61
CA LYS A 34 11.81 5.29 -6.84
C LYS A 34 12.50 4.55 -5.68
N GLU A 35 13.42 5.24 -5.01
CA GLU A 35 14.12 4.72 -3.83
C GLU A 35 13.34 4.94 -2.52
N GLN A 36 12.17 5.59 -2.58
CA GLN A 36 11.39 5.87 -1.38
C GLN A 36 10.69 4.62 -0.87
N LYS A 37 10.44 4.65 0.43
CA LYS A 37 9.68 3.62 1.14
C LYS A 37 8.23 4.06 1.31
N GLY A 38 7.30 3.12 1.22
CA GLY A 38 5.90 3.40 1.53
C GLY A 38 4.94 2.62 0.66
N PHE A 39 3.74 3.19 0.49
CA PHE A 39 2.70 2.69 -0.39
C PHE A 39 2.21 3.84 -1.26
N TRP A 40 2.08 3.61 -2.57
CA TRP A 40 1.48 4.59 -3.46
C TRP A 40 0.74 3.94 -4.62
N ALA A 41 -0.17 4.71 -5.21
CA ALA A 41 -0.80 4.41 -6.47
C ALA A 41 -0.29 5.37 -7.55
N GLU A 42 -0.12 4.88 -8.78
CA GLU A 42 0.24 5.72 -9.93
C GLU A 42 -0.75 5.53 -11.06
N LEU A 43 -1.16 6.61 -11.72
CA LEU A 43 -1.83 6.56 -13.01
C LEU A 43 -0.79 6.56 -14.11
N LYS A 44 -0.79 5.52 -14.94
CA LYS A 44 0.13 5.36 -16.08
C LYS A 44 -0.57 5.63 -17.40
N SER A 45 0.18 6.15 -18.36
CA SER A 45 -0.20 6.13 -19.78
C SER A 45 0.04 4.76 -20.41
N ASP A 46 -0.31 4.63 -21.69
CA ASP A 46 0.05 3.47 -22.54
C ASP A 46 1.55 3.27 -22.73
N GLN A 47 2.34 4.33 -22.60
CA GLN A 47 3.81 4.31 -22.67
C GLN A 47 4.48 4.13 -21.29
N ASP A 48 3.73 3.65 -20.29
CA ASP A 48 4.18 3.50 -18.88
C ASP A 48 4.68 4.79 -18.21
N LYS A 49 4.33 5.95 -18.77
CA LYS A 49 4.64 7.26 -18.17
C LYS A 49 3.71 7.52 -16.99
N THR A 50 4.26 7.84 -15.82
CA THR A 50 3.46 8.31 -14.67
C THR A 50 2.86 9.68 -14.96
N LEU A 51 1.52 9.76 -14.93
CA LEU A 51 0.74 10.98 -15.12
C LEU A 51 0.27 11.58 -13.79
N PHE A 52 0.14 10.74 -12.76
CA PHE A 52 -0.30 11.12 -11.43
C PHE A 52 0.21 10.09 -10.42
N ARG A 53 0.57 10.54 -9.21
CA ARG A 53 0.98 9.70 -8.09
C ARG A 53 0.23 10.11 -6.84
N ARG A 54 -0.17 9.12 -6.04
CA ARG A 54 -0.77 9.32 -4.73
C ARG A 54 -0.14 8.41 -3.68
N VAL A 55 0.54 8.99 -2.71
CA VAL A 55 1.03 8.30 -1.51
C VAL A 55 -0.14 7.98 -0.58
N LEU A 56 -0.13 6.78 -0.01
CA LEU A 56 -1.19 6.28 0.87
C LEU A 56 -0.58 5.80 2.18
N HIS A 57 -1.27 6.07 3.29
CA HIS A 57 -0.85 5.63 4.62
C HIS A 57 -1.17 4.14 4.84
N ASN A 58 -0.34 3.27 4.27
CA ASN A 58 -0.33 1.80 4.39
C ASN A 58 -1.74 1.14 4.46
N PRO A 59 -2.50 1.13 3.35
CA PRO A 59 -3.88 0.66 3.34
C PRO A 59 -4.05 -0.86 3.53
N THR A 60 -2.96 -1.63 3.40
CA THR A 60 -2.94 -3.11 3.52
C THR A 60 -2.10 -3.55 4.73
N ARG A 61 -2.27 -2.89 5.87
CA ARG A 61 -1.45 -3.17 7.07
C ARG A 61 -1.67 -4.60 7.56
N ASN A 62 -0.57 -5.34 7.70
CA ASN A 62 -0.56 -6.76 8.11
C ASN A 62 -0.25 -6.94 9.61
N ASP A 63 -0.45 -5.90 10.44
CA ASP A 63 -0.35 -5.95 11.91
C ASP A 63 -1.69 -5.59 12.56
N ALA A 64 -1.92 -6.10 13.76
CA ALA A 64 -3.07 -5.78 14.61
C ALA A 64 -2.60 -5.16 15.92
N GLU A 65 -3.28 -4.12 16.37
CA GLU A 65 -3.15 -3.64 17.75
C GLU A 65 -3.91 -4.63 18.67
N VAL A 66 -3.21 -5.13 19.67
CA VAL A 66 -3.70 -6.11 20.64
C VAL A 66 -3.63 -5.46 22.01
N PHE A 67 -4.78 -5.41 22.67
CA PHE A 67 -4.89 -4.92 24.02
C PHE A 67 -4.72 -6.09 24.99
N SER A 68 -4.02 -5.86 26.09
CA SER A 68 -3.87 -6.84 27.16
C SER A 68 -4.30 -6.25 28.50
N ASP A 69 -4.66 -7.12 29.43
CA ASP A 69 -4.99 -6.74 30.81
C ASP A 69 -3.73 -6.57 31.67
N ASP A 70 -2.53 -6.80 31.12
CA ASP A 70 -1.26 -6.55 31.78
C ASP A 70 -1.01 -5.02 31.84
N PRO A 71 -0.95 -4.40 33.04
CA PRO A 71 -0.73 -2.97 33.17
C PRO A 71 0.61 -2.51 32.59
N ASP A 72 1.61 -3.40 32.51
CA ASP A 72 2.93 -3.11 31.95
C ASP A 72 2.99 -3.32 30.42
N GLN A 73 1.98 -3.98 29.82
CA GLN A 73 1.88 -4.24 28.38
C GLN A 73 0.45 -4.03 27.84
N SER A 74 -0.20 -2.94 28.25
CA SER A 74 -1.61 -2.66 27.91
C SER A 74 -1.90 -2.62 26.40
N ILE A 75 -0.93 -2.25 25.56
CA ILE A 75 -1.07 -2.18 24.10
C ILE A 75 0.18 -2.75 23.41
N SER A 76 -0.01 -3.71 22.50
CA SER A 76 1.04 -4.28 21.65
C SER A 76 0.59 -4.38 20.19
N ARG A 77 1.53 -4.67 19.27
CA ARG A 77 1.21 -5.03 17.88
C ARG A 77 1.59 -6.47 17.59
N ALA A 78 0.66 -7.24 17.04
CA ALA A 78 0.87 -8.62 16.63
C ALA A 78 0.71 -8.79 15.10
N PRO A 79 1.47 -9.69 14.44
CA PRO A 79 1.26 -10.03 13.05
C PRO A 79 -0.15 -10.53 12.76
N ALA A 80 -0.78 -10.00 11.71
CA ALA A 80 -2.12 -10.38 11.25
C ALA A 80 -2.15 -10.55 9.72
N PRO A 81 -1.44 -11.57 9.17
CA PRO A 81 -1.16 -11.68 7.73
C PRO A 81 -2.39 -12.01 6.86
N ARG A 82 -3.51 -12.44 7.46
CA ARG A 82 -4.76 -12.77 6.74
C ARG A 82 -5.81 -11.66 6.83
N ARG A 83 -5.39 -10.43 7.13
CA ARG A 83 -6.31 -9.29 7.10
C ARG A 83 -6.88 -9.11 5.70
N LYS A 84 -8.18 -8.83 5.69
CA LYS A 84 -8.95 -8.49 4.50
C LYS A 84 -9.58 -7.14 4.71
N GLY A 85 -9.72 -6.38 3.64
CA GLY A 85 -10.31 -5.06 3.71
C GLY A 85 -10.48 -4.45 2.34
N VAL A 86 -10.95 -3.20 2.35
CA VAL A 86 -11.05 -2.38 1.16
C VAL A 86 -10.37 -1.04 1.38
N PHE A 87 -9.84 -0.46 0.32
CA PHE A 87 -9.36 0.91 0.31
C PHE A 87 -9.70 1.57 -1.01
N VAL A 88 -9.72 2.90 -1.01
CA VAL A 88 -10.13 3.72 -2.15
C VAL A 88 -8.98 4.62 -2.58
N VAL A 89 -8.79 4.74 -3.88
CA VAL A 89 -7.90 5.72 -4.49
C VAL A 89 -8.70 6.54 -5.49
N VAL A 90 -8.55 7.86 -5.44
CA VAL A 90 -9.10 8.76 -6.45
C VAL A 90 -7.97 9.21 -7.37
N VAL A 91 -8.13 8.97 -8.66
CA VAL A 91 -7.19 9.39 -9.72
C VAL A 91 -7.89 10.28 -10.74
N PRO A 92 -7.19 11.22 -11.39
CA PRO A 92 -7.78 12.02 -12.46
C PRO A 92 -8.22 11.12 -13.63
N ARG A 93 -9.41 11.39 -14.17
CA ARG A 93 -9.84 10.76 -15.43
C ARG A 93 -9.30 11.63 -16.56
N THR A 94 -8.32 11.12 -17.30
CA THR A 94 -7.70 11.84 -18.42
C THR A 94 -7.74 10.98 -19.68
N GLU A 95 -7.66 11.61 -20.85
CA GLU A 95 -7.63 10.88 -22.12
C GLU A 95 -6.40 9.99 -22.28
N ARG A 96 -5.30 10.32 -21.56
CA ARG A 96 -4.03 9.59 -21.59
C ARG A 96 -3.93 8.49 -20.54
N GLY A 97 -4.75 8.53 -19.48
CA GLY A 97 -4.74 7.51 -18.43
C GLY A 97 -5.21 6.16 -18.94
N ARG A 98 -4.46 5.10 -18.64
CA ARG A 98 -4.75 3.73 -19.10
C ARG A 98 -4.74 2.72 -17.97
N GLU A 99 -3.80 2.84 -17.06
CA GLU A 99 -3.57 1.83 -16.02
C GLU A 99 -3.31 2.49 -14.68
N VAL A 100 -3.62 1.77 -13.60
CA VAL A 100 -3.18 2.12 -12.26
C VAL A 100 -2.28 1.03 -11.71
N THR A 101 -1.10 1.44 -11.25
CA THR A 101 -0.16 0.58 -10.52
C THR A 101 -0.27 0.86 -9.04
N LEU A 102 -0.04 -0.18 -8.24
CA LEU A 102 0.14 -0.09 -6.80
C LEU A 102 1.57 -0.54 -6.50
N SER A 103 2.28 0.25 -5.70
CA SER A 103 3.61 -0.09 -5.23
C SER A 103 3.65 -0.06 -3.71
N ARG A 104 4.41 -0.97 -3.12
CA ARG A 104 4.56 -1.09 -1.68
C ARG A 104 5.97 -1.54 -1.31
N SER A 105 6.53 -0.97 -0.25
CA SER A 105 7.72 -1.50 0.38
C SER A 105 7.41 -2.80 1.10
N THR A 106 8.13 -3.86 0.77
CA THR A 106 8.02 -5.11 1.50
C THR A 106 8.94 -5.09 2.72
N ALA A 107 8.43 -5.72 3.77
CA ALA A 107 9.24 -6.31 4.82
C ALA A 107 10.10 -7.42 4.19
N LYS A 108 11.44 -7.31 4.19
CA LYS A 108 12.22 -8.55 4.09
C LYS A 108 11.88 -9.39 5.33
N PRO A 109 11.49 -10.67 5.19
CA PRO A 109 11.54 -11.57 6.32
C PRO A 109 13.01 -11.62 6.74
N ASP A 110 13.31 -11.26 7.99
CA ASP A 110 14.67 -11.36 8.48
C ASP A 110 15.14 -12.82 8.29
N ILE A 111 16.26 -12.99 7.58
CA ILE A 111 17.03 -14.22 7.66
C ILE A 111 17.43 -14.32 9.14
N GLU A 112 16.85 -15.31 9.82
CA GLU A 112 17.15 -15.77 11.16
C GLU A 112 17.93 -14.78 12.03
N ALA A 113 17.22 -14.00 12.85
CA ALA A 113 17.81 -13.40 14.03
C ALA A 113 18.14 -14.52 15.05
N ALA A 114 19.15 -15.34 14.73
CA ALA A 114 19.77 -16.29 15.64
C ALA A 114 20.44 -15.50 16.76
N GLY A 115 19.69 -15.21 17.82
CA GLY A 115 20.24 -14.62 19.05
C GLY A 115 19.40 -13.53 19.73
N ALA A 116 18.26 -13.11 19.19
CA ALA A 116 17.41 -12.13 19.88
C ALA A 116 16.51 -12.81 20.93
N PRO A 117 16.34 -12.23 22.15
CA PRO A 117 15.48 -12.80 23.18
C PRO A 117 14.04 -12.95 22.66
N ARG A 118 13.42 -14.11 22.96
CA ARG A 118 12.02 -14.44 22.63
C ARG A 118 11.10 -13.36 23.22
N GLY A 119 10.71 -12.40 22.40
CA GLY A 119 9.87 -11.28 22.81
C GLY A 119 10.10 -9.99 22.00
N MET A 120 11.32 -9.75 21.50
CA MET A 120 11.64 -8.52 20.73
C MET A 120 11.87 -8.74 19.23
N ALA A 121 12.16 -9.97 18.79
CA ALA A 121 12.48 -10.28 17.38
C ALA A 121 11.30 -10.12 16.41
N ALA A 122 10.05 -10.05 16.91
CA ALA A 122 8.86 -9.90 16.08
C ALA A 122 8.51 -8.43 15.75
N MET A 123 9.18 -7.46 16.39
CA MET A 123 8.86 -6.04 16.28
C MET A 123 9.95 -5.27 15.55
N ARG A 124 10.06 -5.46 14.23
CA ARG A 124 10.47 -4.42 13.26
C ARG A 124 10.49 -5.04 11.88
N SER A 125 9.37 -4.95 11.18
CA SER A 125 9.49 -4.81 9.73
C SER A 125 8.84 -3.52 9.28
N LEU A 126 9.53 -2.44 9.65
CA LEU A 126 9.47 -1.18 8.92
C LEU A 126 10.09 -1.46 7.56
N ALA A 127 9.27 -1.71 6.53
CA ALA A 127 9.61 -1.56 5.11
C ALA A 127 11.13 -1.47 4.84
N THR A 128 11.82 -2.59 4.70
CA THR A 128 13.29 -2.57 4.73
C THR A 128 13.88 -2.15 3.37
N GLY A 129 13.16 -2.39 2.27
CA GLY A 129 13.54 -1.99 0.91
C GLY A 129 12.67 -0.88 0.30
N PRO A 130 13.10 -0.31 -0.84
CA PRO A 130 12.29 0.62 -1.64
C PRO A 130 10.97 -0.04 -2.08
N ALA A 131 9.96 0.76 -2.37
CA ALA A 131 8.69 0.20 -2.82
C ALA A 131 8.80 -0.37 -4.24
N THR A 132 8.28 -1.57 -4.44
CA THR A 132 8.19 -2.21 -5.76
C THR A 132 6.73 -2.30 -6.20
N GLU A 133 6.50 -2.37 -7.51
CA GLU A 133 5.16 -2.62 -8.05
C GLU A 133 4.66 -3.99 -7.56
N ILE A 134 3.45 -4.01 -6.99
CA ILE A 134 2.79 -5.23 -6.49
C ILE A 134 1.56 -5.60 -7.30
N ALA A 135 0.98 -4.66 -8.03
CA ALA A 135 -0.19 -4.89 -8.87
C ALA A 135 -0.36 -3.79 -9.92
N ARG A 136 -0.98 -4.17 -11.04
CA ARG A 136 -1.31 -3.29 -12.17
C ARG A 136 -2.70 -3.61 -12.69
N PHE A 137 -3.51 -2.59 -12.92
CA PHE A 137 -4.90 -2.73 -13.33
C PHE A 137 -5.24 -1.79 -14.48
N LYS A 138 -5.91 -2.32 -15.51
CA LYS A 138 -6.43 -1.51 -16.62
C LYS A 138 -7.67 -0.73 -16.19
N LEU A 139 -7.71 0.54 -16.59
CA LEU A 139 -8.88 1.38 -16.41
C LEU A 139 -9.90 1.15 -17.52
N LYS A 140 -11.18 1.10 -17.14
CA LYS A 140 -12.30 1.14 -18.07
C LYS A 140 -12.38 2.55 -18.64
N LYS A 141 -12.50 2.65 -19.97
CA LYS A 141 -12.71 3.93 -20.65
C LYS A 141 -14.15 4.39 -20.51
#